data_AF-A0A959TJC0-F1
#
_entry.id   AF-A0A959TJC0-F1
#
_cell.length_a   1.000
_cell.length_b   1.000
_cell.length_c   1.000
_cell.angle_alpha   90.00
_cell.angle_beta   90.00
_cell.angle_gamma   90.00
#
_symmetry.space_group_name_H-M   'P 1'
#
loop_
_entity.id
_entity.type
_entity.pdbx_description
1 polymer ?
#
loop_
_entity_poly.entity_id
_entity_poly.type
_entity_poly.pdbx_seq_one_letter_code
_entity_poly.pdbx_strand_id
1 'polypeptide(L)'
;EVDHIKSRMARYGLDQAHLVVNQGRTSAQQIDVNALRSGILEELYKQNQEALRIKDERISELEGRLQRVSSTELPVRDILDELRAQHPDVEDFTLNRNVLYHVGNDPPDTALVAIARFKGKVKQEEMDRMKAWLKARTRMDSVIVLVP
;
A
#
# COMPACT_ATOMS: atom_id res chain seq x y z
N GLU A 1 44.40 -48.43 13.18
CA GLU A 1 44.93 -49.12 11.98
C GLU A 1 46.41 -48.85 11.72
N VAL A 2 46.83 -47.58 11.67
CA VAL A 2 48.25 -47.19 11.46
C VAL A 2 49.18 -47.79 12.53
N ASP A 3 48.77 -47.84 13.79
CA ASP A 3 49.58 -48.45 14.87
C ASP A 3 49.75 -49.96 14.71
N HIS A 4 48.76 -50.63 14.10
CA HIS A 4 48.85 -52.05 13.79
C HIS A 4 49.85 -52.31 12.65
N ILE A 5 49.96 -51.40 11.68
CA ILE A 5 50.96 -51.46 10.60
C ILE A 5 52.36 -51.22 11.16
N LYS A 6 52.53 -50.22 12.03
CA LYS A 6 53.83 -49.95 12.71
C LYS A 6 54.31 -51.16 13.52
N SER A 7 53.42 -51.84 14.24
CA SER A 7 53.78 -53.04 15.00
C SER A 7 54.24 -54.21 14.12
N ARG A 8 53.77 -54.27 12.86
CA ARG A 8 54.17 -55.30 11.91
C ARG A 8 55.47 -54.98 11.18
N MET A 9 55.84 -53.70 11.03
CA MET A 9 57.12 -53.31 10.41
C MET A 9 58.32 -53.92 11.14
N ALA A 10 58.26 -54.00 12.47
CA ALA A 10 59.28 -54.66 13.28
C ALA A 10 59.43 -56.16 12.94
N ARG A 11 58.35 -56.85 12.57
CA ARG A 11 58.38 -58.28 12.19
C ARG A 11 58.96 -58.52 10.81
N TYR A 12 59.00 -57.50 9.95
CA TYR A 12 59.54 -57.57 8.59
C TYR A 12 60.97 -56.99 8.49
N GLY A 13 61.65 -56.75 9.62
CA GLY A 13 63.01 -56.20 9.63
C GLY A 13 63.11 -54.75 9.15
N LEU A 14 62.01 -54.00 9.22
CA LEU A 14 61.92 -52.59 8.84
C LEU A 14 61.96 -51.67 10.07
N ASP A 15 62.76 -52.04 11.07
CA ASP A 15 62.89 -51.35 12.36
C ASP A 15 63.49 -49.93 12.21
N GLN A 16 64.35 -49.73 11.22
CA GLN A 16 64.96 -48.43 10.90
C GLN A 16 64.21 -47.62 9.84
N ALA A 17 63.06 -48.12 9.33
CA ALA A 17 62.31 -47.45 8.28
C ALA A 17 61.14 -46.61 8.86
N HIS A 18 60.97 -45.39 8.36
CA HIS A 18 59.88 -44.52 8.78
C HIS A 18 58.64 -44.70 7.89
N LEU A 19 57.51 -45.03 8.51
CA LEU A 19 56.22 -45.09 7.82
C LEU A 19 55.74 -43.67 7.51
N VAL A 20 55.92 -43.24 6.26
CA VAL A 20 55.35 -41.98 5.76
C VAL A 20 54.00 -42.27 5.14
N VAL A 21 52.93 -41.99 5.89
CA VAL A 21 51.56 -42.09 5.38
C VAL A 21 51.19 -40.78 4.70
N ASN A 22 51.47 -40.69 3.40
CA ASN A 22 50.89 -39.64 2.56
C ASN A 22 49.46 -40.03 2.22
N GLN A 23 48.54 -39.83 3.18
CA GLN A 23 47.14 -39.70 2.81
C GLN A 23 47.07 -38.44 1.96
N GLY A 24 47.10 -38.63 0.65
CA GLY A 24 46.72 -37.59 -0.29
C GLY A 24 45.46 -36.97 0.28
N ARG A 25 45.46 -35.65 0.42
CA ARG A 25 44.25 -34.89 0.71
C ARG A 25 43.31 -35.21 -0.45
N THR A 26 42.57 -36.31 -0.33
CA THR A 26 41.28 -36.45 -0.97
C THR A 26 40.55 -35.26 -0.43
N SER A 27 40.46 -34.26 -1.29
CA SER A 27 39.64 -33.08 -1.13
C SER A 27 38.23 -33.57 -0.81
N ALA A 28 37.99 -33.93 0.45
CA ALA A 28 36.76 -33.54 1.08
C ALA A 28 36.72 -32.06 0.77
N GLN A 29 35.90 -31.71 -0.20
CA GLN A 29 35.46 -30.36 -0.42
C GLN A 29 35.17 -29.86 1.00
N GLN A 30 36.09 -29.09 1.56
CA GLN A 30 35.73 -28.13 2.57
C GLN A 30 34.86 -27.19 1.75
N ILE A 31 33.60 -27.60 1.61
CA ILE A 31 32.49 -26.72 1.36
C ILE A 31 32.77 -25.64 2.40
N ASP A 32 33.27 -24.49 1.95
CA ASP A 32 33.66 -23.42 2.83
C ASP A 32 32.36 -22.90 3.42
N VAL A 33 31.99 -23.48 4.56
CA VAL A 33 30.72 -23.23 5.24
C VAL A 33 30.62 -21.75 5.57
N ASN A 34 31.75 -21.05 5.73
CA ASN A 34 31.77 -19.61 5.95
C ASN A 34 31.48 -18.84 4.66
N ALA A 35 32.02 -19.27 3.51
CA ALA A 35 31.67 -18.70 2.21
C ALA A 35 30.19 -18.93 1.86
N LEU A 36 29.65 -20.13 2.11
CA LEU A 36 28.22 -20.42 1.93
C LEU A 36 27.34 -19.58 2.86
N ARG A 37 27.71 -19.47 4.15
CA ARG A 37 26.98 -18.61 5.12
C ARG A 37 26.99 -17.14 4.70
N SER A 38 28.12 -16.66 4.20
CA SER A 38 28.26 -15.28 3.72
C SER A 38 27.41 -15.05 2.47
N GLY A 39 27.40 -15.99 1.52
CA GLY A 39 26.56 -15.92 0.31
C GLY A 39 25.06 -15.95 0.64
N ILE A 40 24.63 -16.83 1.56
CA ILE A 40 23.23 -16.87 2.02
C ILE A 40 22.86 -15.57 2.73
N LEU A 41 23.74 -15.04 3.58
CA LEU A 41 23.48 -13.79 4.29
C LEU A 41 23.36 -12.62 3.31
N GLU A 42 24.25 -12.54 2.31
CA GLU A 42 24.20 -11.54 1.26
C GLU A 42 22.90 -11.64 0.44
N GLU A 43 22.49 -12.85 0.09
CA GLU A 43 21.23 -13.09 -0.63
C GLU A 43 20.01 -12.70 0.22
N LEU A 44 19.99 -13.05 1.52
CA LEU A 44 18.94 -12.64 2.45
C LEU A 44 18.88 -11.12 2.63
N TYR A 45 20.03 -10.44 2.68
CA TYR A 45 20.08 -8.98 2.73
C TYR A 45 19.52 -8.36 1.46
N LYS A 46 19.92 -8.87 0.28
CA LYS A 46 19.40 -8.39 -1.01
C LYS A 46 17.89 -8.61 -1.13
N GLN A 47 17.40 -9.80 -0.75
CA GLN A 47 15.97 -10.10 -0.75
C GLN A 47 15.18 -9.20 0.20
N ASN A 48 15.71 -8.91 1.39
CA ASN A 48 15.07 -7.99 2.33
C ASN A 48 15.07 -6.55 1.81
N GLN A 49 16.18 -6.07 1.23
CA GLN A 49 16.23 -4.73 0.63
C GLN A 49 15.22 -4.59 -0.52
N GLU A 50 15.11 -5.61 -1.38
CA GLU A 50 14.13 -5.60 -2.45
C GLU A 50 12.69 -5.65 -1.93
N ALA A 51 12.43 -6.49 -0.93
CA ALA A 51 11.11 -6.55 -0.29
C ALA A 51 10.72 -5.24 0.39
N LEU A 52 11.67 -4.53 1.00
CA LEU A 52 11.46 -3.20 1.57
C LEU A 52 11.17 -2.18 0.46
N ARG A 53 11.95 -2.18 -0.62
CA ARG A 53 11.76 -1.28 -1.76
C ARG A 53 10.36 -1.44 -2.38
N ILE A 54 9.92 -2.67 -2.62
CA ILE A 54 8.58 -2.96 -3.16
C ILE A 54 7.48 -2.47 -2.21
N LYS A 55 7.67 -2.63 -0.89
CA LYS A 55 6.71 -2.13 0.10
C LYS A 55 6.65 -0.61 0.12
N ASP A 56 7.80 0.06 0.07
CA ASP A 56 7.86 1.53 0.06
C ASP A 56 7.21 2.11 -1.21
N GLU A 57 7.42 1.48 -2.37
CA GLU A 57 6.72 1.83 -3.61
C GLU A 57 5.20 1.67 -3.46
N ARG A 58 4.75 0.58 -2.84
CA ARG A 58 3.33 0.33 -2.61
C ARG A 58 2.72 1.34 -1.63
N ILE A 59 3.46 1.70 -0.57
CA ILE A 59 3.03 2.73 0.38
C ILE A 59 2.86 4.06 -0.35
N SER A 60 3.84 4.47 -1.14
CA SER A 60 3.77 5.72 -1.92
C SER A 60 2.58 5.74 -2.89
N GLU A 61 2.31 4.62 -3.56
CA GLU A 61 1.14 4.48 -4.44
C GLU A 61 -0.17 4.63 -3.67
N LEU A 62 -0.28 3.99 -2.50
CA LEU A 62 -1.47 4.04 -1.66
C LEU A 62 -1.69 5.44 -1.07
N GLU A 63 -0.63 6.09 -0.61
CA GLU A 63 -0.67 7.48 -0.13
C GLU A 63 -1.15 8.42 -1.25
N GLY A 64 -0.63 8.27 -2.47
CA GLY A 64 -1.07 9.07 -3.62
C GLY A 64 -2.52 8.80 -4.04
N ARG A 65 -3.06 7.59 -3.81
CA ARG A 65 -4.49 7.30 -4.00
C ARG A 65 -5.33 7.92 -2.88
N LEU A 66 -4.88 7.82 -1.64
CA LEU A 66 -5.57 8.38 -0.48
C LEU A 66 -5.65 9.90 -0.56
N GLN A 67 -4.56 10.56 -0.97
CA GLN A 67 -4.55 12.01 -1.18
C GLN A 67 -5.55 12.44 -2.25
N ARG A 68 -5.71 11.68 -3.35
CA ARG A 68 -6.73 11.95 -4.37
C ARG A 68 -8.14 11.82 -3.79
N VAL A 69 -8.41 10.78 -3.01
CA VAL A 69 -9.71 10.59 -2.34
C VAL A 69 -9.97 11.73 -1.35
N SER A 70 -9.02 12.06 -0.48
CA SER A 70 -9.14 13.14 0.51
C SER A 70 -9.27 14.52 -0.14
N SER A 71 -8.59 14.79 -1.27
CA SER A 71 -8.78 16.04 -2.02
C SER A 71 -10.19 16.20 -2.61
N THR A 72 -10.94 15.10 -2.69
CA THR A 72 -12.33 15.08 -3.17
C THR A 72 -13.33 15.22 -2.01
N GLU A 73 -12.88 15.08 -0.76
CA GLU A 73 -13.74 15.24 0.42
C GLU A 73 -14.22 16.69 0.51
N LEU A 74 -15.54 16.85 0.46
CA LEU A 74 -16.18 18.13 0.64
C LEU A 74 -16.31 18.42 2.14
N PRO A 75 -16.18 19.68 2.58
CA PRO A 75 -16.39 20.06 3.99
C PRO A 75 -17.88 20.06 4.32
N VAL A 76 -18.53 18.89 4.28
CA VAL A 76 -19.98 18.74 4.43
C VAL A 76 -20.47 19.28 5.76
N ARG A 77 -19.65 19.17 6.82
CA ARG A 77 -19.98 19.67 8.15
C ARG A 77 -20.05 21.19 8.19
N ASP A 78 -19.04 21.87 7.66
CA ASP A 78 -19.01 23.33 7.61
C ASP A 78 -20.16 23.85 6.74
N ILE A 79 -20.41 23.19 5.60
CA ILE A 79 -21.53 23.52 4.71
C ILE A 79 -22.87 23.31 5.43
N LEU A 80 -23.02 22.24 6.21
CA LEU A 80 -24.23 22.00 7.00
C LEU A 80 -24.43 23.07 8.08
N ASP A 81 -23.37 23.49 8.76
CA ASP A 81 -23.45 24.54 9.78
C ASP A 81 -23.82 25.90 9.16
N GLU A 82 -23.22 26.24 8.01
CA GLU A 82 -23.59 27.42 7.20
C GLU A 82 -25.06 27.33 6.73
N LEU A 83 -25.49 26.13 6.31
CA LEU A 83 -26.84 25.89 5.82
C LEU A 83 -27.88 25.99 6.94
N ARG A 84 -27.60 25.48 8.13
CA ARG A 84 -28.48 25.60 9.30
C ARG A 84 -28.66 27.05 9.74
N ALA A 85 -27.64 27.88 9.59
CA ALA A 85 -27.74 29.31 9.88
C ALA A 85 -28.69 30.03 8.91
N GLN A 86 -28.75 29.61 7.64
CA GLN A 86 -29.63 30.20 6.62
C GLN A 86 -31.02 29.55 6.60
N HIS A 87 -31.10 28.25 6.89
CA HIS A 87 -32.29 27.42 6.79
C HIS A 87 -32.41 26.55 8.06
N PRO A 88 -32.98 27.09 9.16
CA PRO A 88 -33.06 26.38 10.44
C PRO A 88 -33.96 25.13 10.41
N ASP A 89 -34.76 24.96 9.36
CA ASP A 89 -35.68 23.82 9.18
C ASP A 89 -35.00 22.57 8.60
N VAL A 90 -33.70 22.63 8.28
CA VAL A 90 -32.93 21.48 7.76
C VAL A 90 -32.63 20.49 8.88
N GLU A 91 -33.05 19.23 8.68
CA GLU A 91 -32.77 18.12 9.59
C GLU A 91 -31.52 17.36 9.15
N ASP A 92 -31.53 16.89 7.91
CA ASP A 92 -30.48 16.07 7.32
C ASP A 92 -29.91 16.76 6.09
N PHE A 93 -28.59 16.66 5.91
CA PHE A 93 -27.90 17.16 4.73
C PHE A 93 -26.79 16.19 4.33
N THR A 94 -26.67 15.95 3.04
CA THR A 94 -25.60 15.17 2.44
C THR A 94 -25.15 15.84 1.15
N LEU A 95 -23.86 15.78 0.90
CA LEU A 95 -23.24 16.38 -0.28
C LEU A 95 -22.18 15.45 -0.84
N ASN A 96 -22.29 15.09 -2.11
CA ASN A 96 -21.32 14.22 -2.80
C ASN A 96 -21.09 14.67 -4.23
N ARG A 97 -19.86 14.52 -4.72
CA ARG A 97 -19.56 14.63 -6.16
C ARG A 97 -19.90 13.32 -6.83
N ASN A 98 -20.71 13.36 -7.88
CA ASN A 98 -21.08 12.19 -8.67
C ASN A 98 -20.74 12.41 -10.13
N VAL A 99 -20.32 11.33 -10.79
CA VAL A 99 -20.14 11.31 -12.24
C VAL A 99 -21.49 10.96 -12.87
N LEU A 100 -22.01 11.87 -13.70
CA LEU A 100 -23.23 11.72 -14.45
C LEU A 100 -22.91 11.23 -15.86
N TYR A 101 -23.45 10.06 -16.19
CA TYR A 101 -23.44 9.54 -17.56
C TYR A 101 -24.75 9.92 -18.24
N HIS A 102 -24.66 10.75 -19.28
CA HIS A 102 -25.80 11.06 -20.13
C HIS A 102 -25.93 9.98 -21.21
N VAL A 103 -27.11 9.36 -21.32
CA VAL A 103 -27.37 8.37 -22.37
C VAL A 103 -27.23 9.05 -23.73
N GLY A 104 -26.20 8.69 -24.50
CA GLY A 104 -25.91 9.26 -25.82
C GLY A 104 -24.95 10.45 -25.84
N ASN A 105 -24.40 10.88 -24.69
CA ASN A 105 -23.36 11.91 -24.62
C ASN A 105 -22.09 11.31 -23.98
N ASP A 106 -20.96 11.48 -24.67
CA ASP A 106 -19.62 11.10 -24.22
C ASP A 106 -18.76 12.35 -24.48
N PRO A 107 -18.19 13.03 -23.46
CA PRO A 107 -17.71 12.51 -22.18
C PRO A 107 -18.68 12.61 -20.99
N PRO A 108 -18.45 11.86 -19.91
CA PRO A 108 -19.22 11.97 -18.66
C PRO A 108 -19.03 13.34 -17.98
N ASP A 109 -20.12 13.87 -17.43
CA ASP A 109 -20.12 15.14 -16.69
C ASP A 109 -19.98 14.87 -15.17
N THR A 110 -19.46 15.82 -14.40
CA THR A 110 -19.38 15.72 -12.94
C THR A 110 -20.34 16.72 -12.30
N ALA A 111 -21.26 16.23 -11.48
CA ALA A 111 -22.21 17.08 -10.76
C ALA A 111 -22.12 16.88 -9.25
N LEU A 112 -22.36 17.97 -8.53
CA LEU A 112 -22.59 17.93 -7.10
C LEU A 112 -24.02 17.50 -6.83
N VAL A 113 -24.20 16.44 -6.06
CA VAL A 113 -25.51 16.00 -5.59
C VAL A 113 -25.63 16.35 -4.11
N ALA A 114 -26.58 17.23 -3.82
CA ALA A 114 -26.97 17.61 -2.47
C ALA A 114 -28.34 16.98 -2.16
N ILE A 115 -28.44 16.30 -1.02
CA ILE A 115 -29.69 15.76 -0.51
C ILE A 115 -29.96 16.46 0.81
N ALA A 116 -31.11 17.13 0.93
CA ALA A 116 -31.48 17.88 2.12
C ALA A 116 -32.91 17.53 2.55
N ARG A 117 -33.08 17.12 3.81
CA ARG A 117 -34.39 16.86 4.43
C ARG A 117 -34.78 18.05 5.29
N PHE A 118 -36.03 18.48 5.16
CA PHE A 118 -36.59 19.62 5.90
C PHE A 118 -37.81 19.21 6.71
N LYS A 119 -38.06 19.90 7.83
CA LYS A 119 -39.23 19.68 8.70
C LYS A 119 -40.58 20.00 8.06
N GLY A 120 -40.59 20.76 6.96
CA GLY A 120 -41.81 21.25 6.32
C GLY A 120 -41.70 21.30 4.80
N LYS A 121 -42.75 21.78 4.15
CA LYS A 121 -42.76 21.97 2.70
C LYS A 121 -41.79 23.08 2.31
N VAL A 122 -40.76 22.71 1.57
CA VAL A 122 -39.80 23.66 0.98
C VAL A 122 -40.44 24.34 -0.23
N LYS A 123 -40.38 25.67 -0.28
CA LYS A 123 -40.80 26.43 -1.47
C LYS A 123 -39.74 26.28 -2.57
N GLN A 124 -40.18 26.29 -3.83
CA GLN A 124 -39.26 26.21 -4.97
C GLN A 124 -38.20 27.33 -4.95
N GLU A 125 -38.59 28.55 -4.54
CA GLU A 125 -37.66 29.68 -4.39
C GLU A 125 -36.51 29.38 -3.41
N GLU A 126 -36.80 28.65 -2.33
CA GLU A 126 -35.80 28.29 -1.33
C GLU A 126 -34.83 27.23 -1.86
N MET A 127 -35.34 26.27 -2.64
CA MET A 127 -34.51 25.30 -3.34
C MET A 127 -33.58 25.96 -4.36
N ASP A 128 -34.06 26.98 -5.08
CA ASP A 128 -33.26 27.68 -6.09
C ASP A 128 -32.18 28.56 -5.43
N ARG A 129 -32.50 29.19 -4.29
CA ARG A 129 -31.50 29.88 -3.46
C ARG A 129 -30.42 28.93 -2.94
N MET A 130 -30.81 27.78 -2.41
CA MET A 130 -29.88 26.76 -1.94
C MET A 130 -28.98 26.26 -3.08
N LYS A 131 -29.53 25.99 -4.27
CA LYS A 131 -28.75 25.63 -5.46
C LYS A 131 -27.74 26.72 -5.82
N ALA A 132 -28.17 27.97 -5.90
CA ALA A 132 -27.29 29.10 -6.24
C ALA A 132 -26.17 29.27 -5.21
N TRP A 133 -26.49 29.16 -3.92
CA TRP A 133 -25.52 29.22 -2.84
C TRP A 133 -24.52 28.06 -2.90
N LEU A 134 -24.98 26.82 -3.10
CA LEU A 134 -24.10 25.66 -3.25
C LEU A 134 -23.18 25.79 -4.46
N LYS A 135 -23.67 26.31 -5.60
CA LYS A 135 -22.84 26.62 -6.78
C LYS A 135 -21.73 27.61 -6.44
N ALA A 136 -22.07 28.71 -5.76
CA ALA A 136 -21.10 29.71 -5.35
C ALA A 136 -20.08 29.18 -4.32
N ARG A 137 -20.55 28.39 -3.34
CA ARG A 137 -19.72 27.86 -2.25
C ARG A 137 -18.77 26.77 -2.69
N THR A 138 -19.18 25.93 -3.63
CA THR A 138 -18.39 24.79 -4.13
C THR A 138 -17.69 25.07 -5.46
N ARG A 139 -18.01 26.20 -6.11
CA ARG A 139 -17.51 26.60 -7.44
C ARG A 139 -17.78 25.55 -8.51
N MET A 140 -18.92 24.88 -8.42
CA MET A 140 -19.38 23.90 -9.41
C MET A 140 -20.57 24.42 -10.18
N ASP A 141 -20.56 24.22 -11.49
CA ASP A 141 -21.64 24.68 -12.37
C ASP A 141 -22.86 23.76 -12.31
N SER A 142 -22.63 22.47 -12.09
CA SER A 142 -23.67 21.43 -12.05
C SER A 142 -23.95 21.00 -10.61
N VAL A 143 -25.09 21.44 -10.07
CA VAL A 143 -25.55 21.12 -8.71
C VAL A 143 -27.01 20.66 -8.77
N ILE A 144 -27.25 19.46 -8.24
CA ILE A 144 -28.56 18.85 -8.13
C ILE A 144 -28.93 18.82 -6.66
N VAL A 145 -30.03 19.47 -6.29
CA VAL A 145 -30.60 19.44 -4.92
C VAL A 145 -31.84 18.56 -4.95
N LEU A 146 -31.84 17.52 -4.11
CA LEU A 146 -32.95 16.60 -3.90
C LEU A 146 -33.51 16.79 -2.50
N VAL A 147 -34.83 16.95 -2.41
CA VAL A 147 -35.57 16.97 -1.15
C VAL A 147 -36.50 15.75 -1.15
N PRO A 148 -36.23 14.75 -0.30
CA PRO A 148 -37.07 13.55 -0.20
C PRO A 148 -38.40 13.81 0.52
#